data_AF-A0A497RRR7-F1
#
_entry.id   AF-A0A497RRR7-F1
#
_cell.length_a   1.000
_cell.length_b   1.000
_cell.length_c   1.000
_cell.angle_alpha   90.00
_cell.angle_beta   90.00
_cell.angle_gamma   90.00
#
_symmetry.space_group_name_H-M   'P 1'
#
loop_
_entity.id
_entity.type
_entity.pdbx_description
1 polymer ?
#
loop_
_entity_poly.entity_id
_entity_poly.type
_entity_poly.pdbx_seq_one_letter_code
_entity_poly.pdbx_strand_id
1 'polypeptide(L)'
;MMVCPGQTPPNIPTLTSPIGGEYITGRYFTITWTEASPPDPDPGDQVWYELQYTTDITIPTPIWEWIIIKDNGLAQRTAIAEGTTFIIWDAGDIVDTSHAAVRIRAVDTCENVSDWDTGGEFNITGGIC
;
A
#
# COMPACT_ATOMS: atom_id res chain seq x y z
N MET A 1 -28.37 9.46 -4.17
CA MET A 1 -28.00 8.39 -3.23
C MET A 1 -27.55 7.23 -4.10
N MET A 2 -26.24 7.04 -4.23
CA MET A 2 -25.67 5.92 -4.98
C MET A 2 -25.90 4.67 -4.14
N VAL A 3 -26.62 3.70 -4.70
CA VAL A 3 -26.85 2.42 -4.03
C VAL A 3 -25.61 1.59 -4.32
N CYS A 4 -24.96 1.08 -3.28
CA CYS A 4 -23.81 0.19 -3.39
C CYS A 4 -24.30 -1.24 -3.58
N PRO A 5 -24.21 -1.82 -4.79
CA PRO A 5 -24.66 -3.18 -5.03
C PRO A 5 -23.70 -4.23 -4.44
N GLY A 6 -22.41 -3.90 -4.27
CA GLY A 6 -21.42 -4.75 -3.60
C GLY A 6 -21.26 -4.43 -2.11
N GLN A 7 -21.63 -5.36 -1.23
CA GLN A 7 -21.29 -5.31 0.21
C GLN A 7 -20.05 -6.13 0.58
N THR A 8 -19.42 -6.76 -0.41
CA THR A 8 -18.30 -7.66 -0.14
C THR A 8 -16.99 -6.95 -0.44
N PRO A 9 -16.02 -6.96 0.49
CA PRO A 9 -14.72 -6.36 0.24
C PRO A 9 -14.03 -6.90 -1.01
N PRO A 10 -13.15 -6.10 -1.64
CA PRO A 10 -12.24 -6.58 -2.68
C PRO A 10 -11.36 -7.75 -2.20
N ASN A 11 -10.79 -8.51 -3.14
CA ASN A 11 -9.72 -9.43 -2.79
C ASN A 11 -8.47 -8.67 -2.29
N ILE A 12 -7.63 -9.38 -1.54
CA ILE A 12 -6.39 -8.82 -1.00
C ILE A 12 -5.40 -8.58 -2.17
N PRO A 13 -4.88 -7.36 -2.34
CA PRO A 13 -3.80 -7.10 -3.31
C PRO A 13 -2.51 -7.79 -2.85
N THR A 14 -1.67 -8.21 -3.80
CA THR A 14 -0.38 -8.85 -3.48
C THR A 14 0.74 -7.84 -3.72
N LEU A 15 1.45 -7.45 -2.66
CA LEU A 15 2.67 -6.67 -2.81
C LEU A 15 3.72 -7.45 -3.60
N THR A 16 4.32 -6.80 -4.59
CA THR A 16 5.36 -7.37 -5.47
C THR A 16 6.71 -6.69 -5.27
N SER A 17 6.74 -5.48 -4.71
CA SER A 17 7.95 -4.78 -4.28
C SER A 17 7.60 -3.72 -3.22
N PRO A 18 8.43 -3.52 -2.19
CA PRO A 18 9.61 -4.33 -1.88
C PRO A 18 9.24 -5.72 -1.35
N ILE A 19 10.05 -6.72 -1.67
CA ILE A 19 9.88 -8.09 -1.14
C ILE A 19 11.20 -8.62 -0.56
N GLY A 20 11.14 -9.23 0.64
CA GLY A 20 12.21 -10.09 1.14
C GLY A 20 13.57 -9.42 1.41
N GLY A 21 13.62 -8.40 2.25
CA GLY A 21 14.89 -7.85 2.76
C GLY A 21 15.67 -7.04 1.74
N GLU A 22 15.00 -6.55 0.70
CA GLU A 22 15.59 -5.63 -0.28
C GLU A 22 16.14 -4.37 0.40
N TYR A 23 17.28 -3.88 -0.09
CA TYR A 23 17.84 -2.61 0.35
C TYR A 23 17.29 -1.50 -0.52
N ILE A 24 16.45 -0.67 0.10
CA ILE A 24 15.99 0.58 -0.49
C ILE A 24 17.06 1.62 -0.18
N THR A 25 17.66 2.17 -1.24
CA THR A 25 18.70 3.21 -1.15
C THR A 25 18.15 4.54 -1.68
N GLY A 26 18.34 5.60 -0.90
CA GLY A 26 17.93 6.95 -1.26
C GLY A 26 16.51 7.34 -0.84
N ARG A 27 16.10 8.56 -1.23
CA ARG A 27 14.89 9.23 -0.74
C ARG A 27 13.58 8.73 -1.35
N TYR A 28 13.60 8.37 -2.63
CA TYR A 28 12.40 7.99 -3.38
C TYR A 28 12.47 6.52 -3.77
N PHE A 29 11.36 5.81 -3.62
CA PHE A 29 11.31 4.38 -3.86
C PHE A 29 9.96 3.94 -4.38
N THR A 30 10.01 2.85 -5.15
CA THR A 30 8.84 2.34 -5.85
C THR A 30 8.26 1.18 -5.07
N ILE A 31 6.99 1.31 -4.68
CA ILE A 31 6.20 0.22 -4.13
C ILE A 31 5.31 -0.29 -5.25
N THR A 32 5.27 -1.61 -5.47
CA THR A 32 4.47 -2.24 -6.52
C THR A 32 3.59 -3.35 -5.97
N TRP A 33 2.40 -3.54 -6.57
CA TRP A 33 1.45 -4.59 -6.18
C TRP A 33 0.58 -5.06 -7.34
N THR A 34 -0.01 -6.24 -7.19
CA THR A 34 -1.06 -6.74 -8.07
C THR A 34 -2.39 -6.09 -7.73
N GLU A 35 -3.20 -5.81 -8.74
CA GLU A 35 -4.51 -5.22 -8.54
C GLU A 35 -5.48 -6.12 -7.75
N ALA A 36 -6.39 -5.46 -7.05
CA ALA A 36 -7.57 -6.05 -6.46
C ALA A 36 -8.81 -5.72 -7.30
N SER A 37 -9.78 -6.62 -7.25
CA SER A 37 -11.09 -6.54 -7.88
C SER A 37 -12.18 -6.82 -6.84
N PRO A 38 -13.33 -6.15 -6.90
CA PRO A 38 -14.49 -6.57 -6.13
C PRO A 38 -14.93 -7.98 -6.60
N PRO A 39 -15.51 -8.80 -5.72
CA PRO A 39 -15.95 -10.15 -6.05
C PRO A 39 -17.18 -10.18 -6.98
N ASP A 40 -17.94 -9.09 -7.04
CA ASP A 40 -19.06 -8.88 -7.96
C ASP A 40 -18.88 -7.51 -8.64
N PRO A 41 -18.04 -7.42 -9.69
CA PRO A 41 -17.73 -6.14 -10.33
C PRO A 41 -18.92 -5.63 -11.12
N ASP A 42 -19.60 -4.63 -10.56
CA ASP A 42 -20.63 -3.88 -11.26
C ASP A 42 -20.00 -2.74 -12.10
N PRO A 43 -20.60 -2.38 -13.25
CA PRO A 43 -20.14 -1.24 -14.04
C PRO A 43 -20.12 0.05 -13.21
N GLY A 44 -18.92 0.56 -12.95
CA GLY A 44 -18.71 1.76 -12.12
C GLY A 44 -18.03 1.47 -10.79
N ASP A 45 -17.81 0.20 -10.44
CA ASP A 45 -17.01 -0.16 -9.28
C ASP A 45 -15.55 0.26 -9.49
N GLN A 46 -15.07 1.04 -8.54
CA GLN A 46 -13.68 1.46 -8.43
C GLN A 46 -13.06 0.86 -7.17
N VAL A 47 -11.79 0.49 -7.30
CA VAL A 47 -10.94 0.07 -6.19
C VAL A 47 -9.82 1.08 -6.04
N TRP A 48 -9.53 1.44 -4.80
CA TRP A 48 -8.37 2.22 -4.41
C TRP A 48 -7.58 1.50 -3.32
N TYR A 49 -6.35 1.97 -3.09
CA TYR A 49 -5.40 1.27 -2.23
C TYR A 49 -4.92 2.12 -1.09
N GLU A 50 -4.85 1.48 0.07
CA GLU A 50 -4.34 2.04 1.30
C GLU A 50 -3.02 1.37 1.66
N LEU A 51 -2.00 2.17 1.98
CA LEU A 51 -0.68 1.66 2.31
C LEU A 51 -0.22 2.15 3.68
N GLN A 52 0.44 1.26 4.41
CA GLN A 52 1.08 1.55 5.69
C GLN A 52 2.50 1.00 5.73
N TYR A 53 3.34 1.64 6.51
CA TYR A 53 4.70 1.18 6.78
C TYR A 53 4.98 1.11 8.28
N THR A 54 6.02 0.36 8.63
CA THR A 54 6.64 0.38 9.96
C THR A 54 8.15 0.35 9.78
N THR A 55 8.89 0.89 10.73
CA THR A 55 10.36 0.87 10.74
C THR A 55 10.94 -0.18 11.69
N ASP A 56 10.07 -0.89 12.42
CA ASP A 56 10.48 -1.87 13.42
C ASP A 56 9.49 -3.04 13.51
N ILE A 57 9.73 -4.07 12.69
CA ILE A 57 9.04 -5.36 12.77
C ILE A 57 9.58 -6.28 13.87
N THR A 58 10.61 -5.87 14.62
CA THR A 58 11.16 -6.70 15.70
C THR A 58 10.29 -6.66 16.96
N ILE A 59 9.40 -5.66 17.05
CA ILE A 59 8.42 -5.51 18.11
C ILE A 59 7.24 -6.47 17.84
N PRO A 60 6.74 -7.23 18.84
CA PRO A 60 5.62 -8.17 18.65
C PRO A 60 4.33 -7.53 18.09
N THR A 61 4.16 -6.23 18.29
CA THR A 61 3.06 -5.41 17.75
C THR A 61 3.64 -4.14 17.14
N PRO A 62 4.09 -4.18 15.87
CA PRO A 62 4.66 -3.01 15.21
C PRO A 62 3.65 -1.86 15.13
N ILE A 63 4.15 -0.63 15.28
CA ILE A 63 3.35 0.57 15.04
C ILE A 63 3.39 0.85 13.54
N TRP A 64 2.20 0.91 12.94
CA TRP A 64 2.04 1.16 11.50
C TRP A 64 1.64 2.61 11.25
N GLU A 65 2.34 3.26 10.34
CA GLU A 65 2.12 4.63 9.89
C GLU A 65 1.57 4.65 8.46
N TRP A 66 0.75 5.65 8.15
CA TRP A 66 0.15 5.79 6.83
C TRP A 66 1.15 6.36 5.82
N ILE A 67 1.24 5.74 4.64
CA ILE A 67 1.93 6.34 3.50
C ILE A 67 0.99 7.36 2.87
N ILE A 68 1.39 8.64 2.88
CA ILE A 68 0.64 9.72 2.24
C ILE A 68 1.15 9.88 0.81
N ILE A 69 0.37 9.40 -0.16
CA ILE A 69 0.62 9.64 -1.59
C ILE A 69 0.31 11.10 -1.89
N LYS A 70 1.34 11.93 -2.14
CA LYS A 70 1.18 13.33 -2.55
C LYS A 70 1.04 13.40 -4.08
N ASP A 71 -0.06 12.89 -4.63
CA ASP A 71 -0.43 13.17 -6.02
C ASP A 71 -1.71 14.02 -6.05
N ASN A 72 -1.62 15.20 -6.66
CA ASN A 72 -2.72 16.11 -7.00
C ASN A 72 -3.84 16.32 -5.95
N GLY A 73 -3.50 16.28 -4.66
CA GLY A 73 -4.42 16.67 -3.59
C GLY A 73 -5.52 15.66 -3.25
N LEU A 74 -5.46 14.44 -3.78
CA LEU A 74 -6.28 13.31 -3.32
C LEU A 74 -5.39 12.38 -2.50
N ALA A 75 -5.43 12.55 -1.18
CA ALA A 75 -4.77 11.66 -0.26
C ALA A 75 -5.28 10.21 -0.44
N GLN A 76 -4.35 9.25 -0.47
CA GLN A 76 -4.61 7.82 -0.24
C GLN A 76 -5.36 7.01 -1.30
N ARG A 77 -5.66 7.50 -2.51
CA ARG A 77 -6.42 6.70 -3.49
C ARG A 77 -5.87 6.83 -4.90
N THR A 78 -5.16 5.80 -5.36
CA THR A 78 -4.63 5.70 -6.72
C THR A 78 -5.45 4.69 -7.52
N ALA A 79 -6.17 5.14 -8.54
CA ALA A 79 -6.85 4.29 -9.51
C ALA A 79 -5.97 4.16 -10.75
N ILE A 80 -5.47 2.96 -11.06
CA ILE A 80 -4.64 2.67 -12.24
C ILE A 80 -5.04 1.28 -12.80
N ALA A 81 -4.84 1.08 -14.10
CA ALA A 81 -5.36 -0.01 -14.94
C ALA A 81 -4.45 -1.24 -15.08
N GLU A 82 -5.11 -2.38 -15.37
CA GLU A 82 -4.68 -3.77 -15.50
C GLU A 82 -3.20 -4.14 -15.29
N GLY A 83 -2.96 -4.93 -14.24
CA GLY A 83 -1.84 -5.88 -14.14
C GLY A 83 -0.85 -5.61 -13.00
N THR A 84 -0.26 -4.42 -12.92
CA THR A 84 0.68 -4.06 -11.85
C THR A 84 0.61 -2.57 -11.57
N THR A 85 0.29 -2.24 -10.33
CA THR A 85 0.17 -0.85 -9.84
C THR A 85 1.43 -0.47 -9.08
N PHE A 86 1.80 0.81 -9.09
CA PHE A 86 2.91 1.32 -8.30
C PHE A 86 2.67 2.73 -7.74
N ILE A 87 3.39 3.05 -6.66
CA ILE A 87 3.58 4.43 -6.21
C ILE A 87 5.07 4.72 -6.03
N ILE A 88 5.43 6.00 -6.12
CA ILE A 88 6.73 6.49 -5.67
C ILE A 88 6.51 7.11 -4.28
N TRP A 89 7.05 6.48 -3.25
CA TRP A 89 7.04 6.98 -1.88
C TRP A 89 8.31 7.79 -1.61
N ASP A 90 8.17 8.94 -0.95
CA ASP A 90 9.25 9.75 -0.38
C ASP A 90 9.50 9.32 1.08
N ALA A 91 10.59 8.58 1.30
CA ALA A 91 11.08 8.17 2.63
C ALA A 91 12.10 9.16 3.19
N GLY A 92 12.15 10.39 2.65
CA GLY A 92 13.13 11.39 3.05
C GLY A 92 13.14 11.69 4.55
N ASP A 93 12.05 11.44 5.27
CA ASP A 93 11.94 11.68 6.72
C ASP A 93 12.14 10.41 7.57
N ILE A 94 12.45 9.26 6.96
CA ILE A 94 12.60 7.99 7.67
C ILE A 94 14.06 7.74 8.03
N VAL A 95 14.27 7.34 9.29
CA VAL A 95 15.59 6.92 9.79
C VAL A 95 15.96 5.55 9.22
N ASP A 96 17.23 5.38 8.86
CA ASP A 96 17.77 4.09 8.41
C ASP A 96 17.44 2.95 9.37
N THR A 97 16.96 1.83 8.82
CA THR A 97 16.56 0.64 9.59
C THR A 97 16.68 -0.61 8.73
N SER A 98 17.00 -1.74 9.36
CA SER A 98 17.01 -3.05 8.70
C SER A 98 15.76 -3.89 8.99
N HIS A 99 14.73 -3.27 9.56
CA HIS A 99 13.55 -3.95 10.08
C HIS A 99 12.26 -3.24 9.65
N ALA A 100 12.28 -2.60 8.48
CA ALA A 100 11.09 -1.95 7.94
C ALA A 100 10.19 -2.97 7.23
N ALA A 101 8.90 -2.67 7.22
CA ALA A 101 7.94 -3.36 6.38
C ALA A 101 6.87 -2.41 5.86
N VAL A 102 6.30 -2.76 4.71
CA VAL A 102 5.15 -2.07 4.11
C VAL A 102 4.06 -3.08 3.89
N ARG A 103 2.81 -2.65 4.05
CA ARG A 103 1.62 -3.44 3.76
C ARG A 103 0.60 -2.62 3.00
N ILE A 104 -0.28 -3.32 2.31
CA ILE A 104 -1.28 -2.74 1.42
C ILE A 104 -2.63 -3.46 1.59
N ARG A 105 -3.71 -2.71 1.44
CA ARG A 105 -5.08 -3.24 1.33
C ARG A 105 -5.87 -2.49 0.26
N ALA A 106 -6.91 -3.13 -0.24
CA ALA A 106 -7.82 -2.56 -1.21
C ALA A 106 -9.09 -2.06 -0.53
N VAL A 107 -9.71 -1.04 -1.12
CA VAL A 107 -10.95 -0.45 -0.64
C VAL A 107 -11.83 -0.15 -1.86
N ASP A 108 -13.10 -0.54 -1.80
CA ASP A 108 -14.05 -0.35 -2.89
C ASP A 108 -14.83 0.96 -2.78
N THR A 109 -15.64 1.24 -3.81
CA THR A 109 -16.53 2.41 -3.94
C THR A 109 -17.47 2.62 -2.74
N CYS A 110 -17.69 1.58 -1.95
CA CYS A 110 -18.60 1.50 -0.82
C CYS A 110 -17.87 1.56 0.53
N GLU A 111 -16.56 1.80 0.51
CA GLU A 111 -15.67 1.82 1.67
C GLU A 111 -15.52 0.46 2.36
N ASN A 112 -15.87 -0.65 1.70
CA ASN A 112 -15.50 -1.97 2.18
C ASN A 112 -14.00 -2.16 1.97
N VAL A 113 -13.32 -2.66 2.99
CA VAL A 113 -11.86 -2.83 3.00
C VAL A 113 -11.49 -4.32 2.97
N SER A 114 -10.52 -4.69 2.14
CA SER A 114 -9.91 -6.01 2.22
C SER A 114 -9.10 -6.14 3.51
N ASP A 115 -8.73 -7.38 3.84
CA ASP A 115 -7.62 -7.59 4.78
C ASP A 115 -6.33 -6.98 4.21
N TRP A 116 -5.37 -6.73 5.11
CA TRP A 116 -4.01 -6.38 4.71
C TRP A 116 -3.34 -7.56 4.03
N ASP A 117 -2.46 -7.28 3.07
CA ASP A 117 -1.54 -8.27 2.55
C ASP A 117 -0.56 -8.78 3.62
N THR A 118 0.27 -9.76 3.27
CA THR A 118 1.30 -10.30 4.19
C THR A 118 2.41 -9.30 4.50
N GLY A 119 2.47 -8.20 3.76
CA GLY A 119 3.51 -7.19 3.84
C GLY A 119 4.80 -7.62 3.16
N GLY A 120 5.65 -6.63 2.88
CA GLY A 120 7.00 -6.79 2.36
C GLY A 120 8.02 -6.18 3.29
N GLU A 121 8.98 -6.99 3.74
CA GLU A 121 10.11 -6.55 4.56
C GLU A 121 11.19 -5.92 3.68
N PHE A 122 11.80 -4.85 4.18
CA PHE A 122 12.89 -4.15 3.51
C PHE A 122 13.82 -3.44 4.48
N ASN A 123 14.99 -3.09 3.98
CA ASN A 123 15.99 -2.28 4.66
C ASN A 123 15.98 -0.87 4.06
N ILE A 124 16.07 0.15 4.89
CA ILE A 124 16.26 1.55 4.50
C ILE A 124 17.71 1.91 4.80
N THR A 125 18.44 2.32 3.77
CA THR A 125 19.83 2.79 3.89
C THR A 125 20.02 4.10 3.12
N GLY A 126 20.61 5.11 3.74
CA GLY A 126 20.78 6.45 3.15
C GLY A 126 19.62 7.43 3.40
N GLY A 127 18.79 7.19 4.41
CA GLY A 127 17.89 8.14 5.06
C GLY A 127 18.63 9.19 5.89
N ILE A 128 17.90 10.08 6.59
CA ILE A 128 18.54 11.19 7.34
C ILE A 128 19.44 10.61 8.44
N CYS A 129 20.74 10.92 8.34
CA CYS A 129 21.75 10.71 9.39
C CYS A 129 21.63 11.78 10.48
#